data_AF-A0A7K6PHB1-F1
#
_entry.id   AF-A0A7K6PHB1-F1
#
_cell.length_a   1.000
_cell.length_b   1.000
_cell.length_c   1.000
_cell.angle_alpha   90.00
_cell.angle_beta   90.00
_cell.angle_gamma   90.00
#
_symmetry.space_group_name_H-M   'P 1'
#
loop_
_entity.id
_entity.type
_entity.pdbx_description
1 polymer ?
#
loop_
_entity_poly.entity_id
_entity_poly.type
_entity_poly.pdbx_seq_one_letter_code
_entity_poly.pdbx_strand_id
1 'polypeptide(L)'
;GPTEGLGKIIQRFPQKDWEDTPFPQGIELFCQPGGWQLSKERKQPTFFVVVLTDIDSERHYCSCLTFYEAEINLQGTKEIEGEEESGLIPPAEVFAPKSLVLVSRLDYPEIFRVKNLQLLFTVY
;
A
#
# COMPACT_ATOMS: atom_id res chain seq x y z
N GLY A 1 1.45 17.12 11.71
CA GLY A 1 2.63 17.57 10.93
C GLY A 1 2.40 17.29 9.45
N PRO A 2 3.12 17.93 8.51
CA PRO A 2 2.84 17.85 7.06
C PRO A 2 3.08 16.46 6.43
N THR A 3 3.33 15.43 7.24
CA THR A 3 3.56 14.03 6.84
C THR A 3 2.40 13.09 7.21
N GLU A 4 1.38 13.57 7.94
CA GLU A 4 0.14 12.81 8.21
C GLU A 4 -0.73 12.80 6.95
N GLY A 5 -0.48 11.87 6.03
CA GLY A 5 -1.26 11.75 4.80
C GLY A 5 -0.51 11.25 3.57
N LEU A 6 0.82 11.26 3.60
CA LEU A 6 1.66 10.79 2.49
C LEU A 6 1.84 9.28 2.59
N GLY A 7 1.46 8.56 1.54
CA GLY A 7 1.70 7.12 1.44
C GLY A 7 3.20 6.83 1.50
N LYS A 8 3.59 5.80 2.25
CA LYS A 8 4.98 5.34 2.32
C LYS A 8 5.13 4.02 1.55
N ILE A 9 6.15 3.93 0.71
CA ILE A 9 6.51 2.68 0.05
C ILE A 9 7.13 1.74 1.10
N ILE A 10 6.40 0.69 1.46
CA ILE A 10 6.85 -0.33 2.43
C ILE A 10 7.85 -1.28 1.76
N GLN A 11 7.55 -1.68 0.52
CA GLN A 11 8.34 -2.63 -0.24
C GLN A 11 8.18 -2.36 -1.73
N ARG A 12 9.28 -2.49 -2.48
CA ARG A 12 9.29 -2.35 -3.93
C ARG A 12 10.14 -3.43 -4.58
N PHE A 13 9.73 -3.83 -5.78
CA PHE A 13 10.52 -4.68 -6.65
C PHE A 13 10.48 -4.15 -8.09
N PRO A 14 11.63 -4.11 -8.79
CA PRO A 14 12.99 -4.29 -8.27
C PRO A 14 13.39 -3.20 -7.25
N GLN A 15 14.35 -3.51 -6.35
CA GLN A 15 14.85 -2.53 -5.37
C GLN A 15 15.75 -1.46 -5.98
N LYS A 16 16.31 -1.72 -7.16
CA LYS A 16 17.12 -0.78 -7.93
C LYS A 16 16.34 -0.31 -9.15
N ASP A 17 16.47 0.96 -9.43
CA ASP A 17 15.99 1.59 -10.64
C ASP A 17 16.91 1.18 -11.78
N TRP A 18 16.32 0.71 -12.88
CA TRP A 18 17.04 0.39 -14.11
C TRP A 18 16.77 1.51 -15.11
N GLU A 19 17.76 1.87 -15.93
CA GLU A 19 17.63 2.97 -16.89
C GLU A 19 16.45 2.76 -17.87
N ASP A 20 16.16 1.51 -18.25
CA ASP A 20 15.02 1.16 -19.11
C ASP A 20 13.65 1.18 -18.41
N THR A 21 13.63 1.15 -17.07
CA THR A 21 12.41 1.11 -16.24
C THR A 21 12.61 1.95 -14.98
N PRO A 22 12.61 3.29 -15.10
CA PRO A 22 12.71 4.16 -13.94
C PRO A 22 11.47 4.02 -13.05
N PHE A 23 11.66 4.16 -11.75
CA PHE A 23 10.53 4.20 -10.81
C PHE A 23 9.76 5.51 -10.97
N PRO A 24 8.44 5.46 -11.23
CA PRO A 24 7.63 6.66 -11.36
C PRO A 24 7.61 7.42 -10.02
N GLN A 25 8.19 8.62 -10.02
CA GLN A 25 8.22 9.47 -8.84
C GLN A 25 6.80 9.90 -8.43
N GLY A 26 6.50 9.86 -7.14
CA GLY A 26 5.21 10.29 -6.61
C GLY A 26 4.07 9.29 -6.80
N ILE A 27 4.35 8.03 -7.16
CA ILE A 27 3.32 6.98 -7.30
C ILE A 27 2.47 6.85 -6.02
N GLU A 28 3.07 7.05 -4.85
CA GLU A 28 2.42 7.05 -3.54
C GLU A 28 1.29 8.08 -3.41
N LEU A 29 1.35 9.18 -4.17
CA LEU A 29 0.30 10.21 -4.20
C LEU A 29 -0.92 9.75 -4.99
N PHE A 30 -0.70 8.93 -6.01
CA PHE A 30 -1.78 8.46 -6.89
C PHE A 30 -2.42 7.15 -6.43
N CYS A 31 -1.71 6.37 -5.60
CA CYS A 31 -2.21 5.09 -5.08
C CYS A 31 -3.22 5.25 -3.93
N GLN A 32 -3.48 6.48 -3.47
CA GLN A 32 -4.50 6.81 -2.49
C GLN A 32 -5.16 8.14 -2.89
N PRO A 33 -6.06 8.14 -3.90
CA PRO A 33 -6.70 9.38 -4.36
C PRO A 33 -7.54 10.08 -3.26
N GLY A 34 -7.98 9.34 -2.24
CA GLY A 34 -8.68 9.88 -1.06
C GLY A 34 -7.77 10.30 0.09
N GLY A 35 -6.44 10.20 -0.06
CA GLY A 35 -5.47 10.39 1.01
C GLY A 35 -5.40 9.22 1.99
N TRP A 36 -4.38 9.24 2.85
CA TRP A 36 -4.19 8.23 3.90
C TRP A 36 -5.04 8.60 5.12
N GLN A 37 -6.18 7.92 5.29
CA GLN A 37 -7.07 8.10 6.44
C GLN A 37 -7.31 6.77 7.17
N LEU A 38 -7.12 6.78 8.49
CA LEU A 38 -7.47 5.64 9.34
C LEU A 38 -8.98 5.50 9.42
N SER A 39 -9.49 4.29 9.21
CA SER A 39 -10.91 3.97 9.28
C SER A 39 -11.18 3.04 10.46
N LYS A 40 -12.21 3.32 11.27
CA LYS A 40 -12.67 2.39 12.32
C LYS A 40 -13.53 1.26 11.74
N GLU A 41 -14.04 1.43 10.52
CA GLU A 41 -14.85 0.45 9.82
C GLU A 41 -14.01 -0.35 8.81
N ARG A 42 -14.27 -1.66 8.75
CA ARG A 42 -13.64 -2.57 7.78
C ARG A 42 -14.23 -2.32 6.41
N LYS A 43 -13.46 -1.63 5.55
CA LYS A 43 -13.83 -1.37 4.16
C LYS A 43 -13.43 -2.53 3.26
N GLN A 44 -14.23 -2.78 2.21
CA GLN A 44 -13.89 -3.80 1.21
C GLN A 44 -12.65 -3.39 0.40
N PRO A 45 -11.82 -4.36 -0.03
CA PRO A 45 -10.71 -4.07 -0.92
C PRO A 45 -11.21 -3.41 -2.20
N THR A 46 -10.51 -2.38 -2.64
CA THR A 46 -10.87 -1.63 -3.85
C THR A 46 -9.76 -1.76 -4.87
N PHE A 47 -10.13 -2.08 -6.11
CA PHE A 47 -9.23 -2.13 -7.25
C PHE A 47 -9.50 -0.96 -8.17
N PHE A 48 -8.46 -0.25 -8.56
CA PHE A 48 -8.53 0.83 -9.54
C PHE A 48 -7.22 0.92 -10.32
N VAL A 49 -7.26 1.62 -11.46
CA VAL A 49 -6.11 1.83 -12.32
C VAL A 49 -5.84 3.31 -12.43
N VAL A 50 -4.59 3.70 -12.21
CA VAL A 50 -4.08 5.06 -12.47
C VAL A 50 -3.21 4.98 -13.71
N VAL A 51 -3.32 5.98 -14.59
CA VAL A 51 -2.42 6.13 -15.74
C VAL A 51 -1.51 7.31 -15.50
N LEU A 52 -0.22 7.05 -15.36
CA LEU A 52 0.82 8.09 -15.29
C LEU A 52 1.40 8.27 -16.69
N THR A 53 1.51 9.51 -17.16
CA THR A 53 2.12 9.81 -18.45
C THR A 53 3.44 10.51 -18.20
N ASP A 54 4.52 9.97 -18.75
CA ASP A 54 5.86 10.55 -18.60
C ASP A 54 6.11 11.69 -19.61
N ILE A 55 7.22 12.40 -19.46
CA ILE A 55 7.69 13.47 -20.34
C ILE A 55 7.89 13.01 -21.79
N ASP A 56 8.24 11.73 -21.97
CA ASP A 56 8.37 11.09 -23.29
C ASP A 56 7.02 10.67 -23.89
N SER A 57 5.90 11.05 -23.27
CA SER A 57 4.53 10.70 -23.68
C SER A 57 4.18 9.21 -23.55
N GLU A 58 5.03 8.42 -22.88
CA GLU A 58 4.76 7.02 -22.56
C GLU A 58 3.77 6.88 -21.41
N ARG A 59 2.89 5.87 -21.50
CA ARG A 59 1.84 5.61 -20.50
C ARG A 59 2.23 4.46 -19.57
N HIS A 60 2.20 4.72 -18.27
CA HIS A 60 2.38 3.75 -17.22
C HIS A 60 1.04 3.46 -16.54
N TYR A 61 0.55 2.24 -16.74
CA TYR A 61 -0.66 1.72 -16.12
C TYR A 61 -0.31 1.16 -14.74
N CYS A 62 -0.77 1.84 -13.70
CA CYS A 62 -0.59 1.48 -12.31
C CYS A 62 -1.87 0.84 -11.80
N SER A 63 -1.87 -0.48 -11.69
CA SER A 63 -2.97 -1.23 -11.10
C SER A 63 -2.82 -1.24 -9.58
N CYS A 64 -3.75 -0.59 -8.89
CA CYS A 64 -3.74 -0.40 -7.45
C CYS A 64 -4.82 -1.27 -6.80
N LEU A 65 -4.41 -2.13 -5.88
CA LEU A 65 -5.30 -2.88 -5.00
C LEU A 65 -5.14 -2.37 -3.57
N THR A 66 -6.10 -1.58 -3.11
CA THR A 66 -6.13 -1.07 -1.73
C THR A 66 -6.92 -2.02 -0.84
N PHE A 67 -6.34 -2.44 0.26
CA PHE A 67 -6.99 -3.21 1.32
C PHE A 67 -6.72 -2.56 2.67
N TYR A 68 -7.52 -2.91 3.67
CA TYR A 68 -7.46 -2.30 4.99
C TYR A 68 -6.94 -3.32 5.99
N GLU A 69 -5.76 -3.06 6.54
CA GLU A 69 -5.15 -3.92 7.56
C GLU A 69 -5.34 -3.30 8.93
N ALA A 70 -5.56 -4.15 9.93
CA ALA A 70 -5.72 -3.73 11.32
C ALA A 70 -4.41 -3.14 11.83
N GLU A 71 -4.38 -1.85 12.12
CA GLU A 71 -3.22 -1.20 12.73
C GLU A 71 -3.35 -1.36 14.24
N ILE A 72 -2.69 -2.38 14.78
CA ILE A 72 -2.45 -2.49 16.22
C ILE A 72 -1.51 -1.33 16.58
N ASN A 73 -1.98 -0.41 17.41
CA ASN A 73 -1.14 0.62 18.01
C ASN A 73 -0.02 -0.08 18.80
N LEU A 74 1.14 -0.28 18.18
CA LEU A 74 2.39 -0.69 18.84
C LEU A 74 3.05 0.50 19.57
N GLN A 75 2.25 1.48 20.03
CA GLN A 75 2.72 2.46 21.02
C GLN A 75 2.87 1.75 22.37
N GLY A 76 3.97 1.00 22.46
CA GLY A 76 4.38 0.23 23.61
C GLY A 76 5.82 -0.25 23.51
N THR A 77 6.65 0.30 22.62
CA THR A 77 8.12 0.21 22.80
C THR A 77 8.55 1.28 23.81
N LYS A 78 8.03 1.19 25.03
CA LYS A 78 8.73 1.69 26.20
C LYS A 78 9.12 0.47 27.00
N GLU A 79 10.40 0.13 26.93
CA GLU A 79 11.23 -0.26 28.05
C GLU A 79 10.42 -0.66 29.30
N ILE A 80 10.07 -1.94 29.43
CA ILE A 80 9.71 -2.53 30.72
C ILE A 80 10.49 -3.84 30.81
N GLU A 81 11.61 -3.75 31.51
CA GLU A 81 12.19 -4.88 32.21
C GLU A 81 11.12 -5.50 33.11
N GLY A 82 10.99 -6.82 33.08
CA GLY A 82 10.37 -7.57 34.17
C GLY A 82 8.91 -7.97 33.98
N GLU A 83 8.72 -9.28 34.12
CA GLU A 83 7.59 -9.97 34.75
C GLU A 83 6.27 -10.16 33.97
N GLU A 84 6.03 -11.46 33.75
CA GLU A 84 4.77 -12.20 33.75
C GLU A 84 3.47 -11.41 34.02
N GLU A 85 2.46 -11.60 33.14
CA GLU A 85 1.06 -11.91 33.46
C GLU A 85 0.10 -11.40 32.37
N SER A 86 -0.74 -12.32 31.88
CA SER A 86 -2.07 -12.10 31.24
C SER A 86 -2.38 -10.72 30.65
N GLY A 87 -2.52 -10.63 29.33
CA GLY A 87 -3.07 -9.41 28.72
C GLY A 87 -3.36 -9.58 27.25
N LEU A 88 -4.64 -9.79 26.92
CA LEU A 88 -5.19 -9.74 25.57
C LEU A 88 -4.55 -8.58 24.79
N ILE A 89 -3.95 -8.91 23.64
CA ILE A 89 -3.53 -7.93 22.64
C ILE A 89 -4.73 -7.00 22.43
N PRO A 90 -4.60 -5.66 22.65
CA PRO A 90 -5.74 -4.77 22.52
C PRO A 90 -6.34 -4.94 21.12
N PRO A 91 -7.68 -5.04 20.98
CA PRO A 91 -8.30 -5.17 19.67
C PRO A 91 -7.91 -3.94 18.86
N ALA A 92 -7.41 -4.15 17.64
CA ALA A 92 -7.05 -3.05 16.75
C ALA A 92 -8.25 -2.10 16.57
N GLU A 93 -8.16 -0.89 17.14
CA GLU A 93 -9.25 0.10 17.09
C GLU A 93 -9.38 0.79 15.73
N VAL A 94 -8.37 0.68 14.87
CA VAL A 94 -8.29 1.37 13.58
C VAL A 94 -7.67 0.49 12.49
N PHE A 95 -8.16 0.65 11.26
CA PHE A 95 -7.63 0.03 10.06
C PHE A 95 -6.92 1.07 9.20
N ALA A 96 -5.68 0.75 8.81
CA ALA A 96 -4.90 1.56 7.89
C ALA A 96 -5.02 1.04 6.46
N PRO A 97 -5.16 1.92 5.45
CA PRO A 97 -5.19 1.50 4.05
C PRO A 97 -3.78 1.11 3.59
N LYS A 98 -3.59 -0.12 3.14
CA LYS A 98 -2.38 -0.56 2.43
C LYS A 98 -2.74 -0.79 0.97
N SER A 99 -1.86 -0.37 0.06
CA SER A 99 -2.07 -0.53 -1.37
C SER A 99 -0.94 -1.34 -1.99
N LEU A 100 -1.31 -2.42 -2.68
CA LEU A 100 -0.42 -3.16 -3.57
C LEU A 100 -0.53 -2.55 -4.97
N VAL A 101 0.61 -2.24 -5.58
CA VAL A 101 0.66 -1.51 -6.85
C VAL A 101 1.52 -2.26 -7.83
N LEU A 102 0.96 -2.53 -9.00
CA LEU A 102 1.68 -3.11 -10.13
C LEU A 102 1.74 -2.08 -11.27
N VAL A 103 2.96 -1.72 -11.68
CA VAL A 103 3.19 -0.77 -12.77
C VAL A 103 3.53 -1.54 -14.04
N SER A 104 2.87 -1.21 -15.15
CA SER A 104 3.18 -1.77 -16.46
C SER A 104 3.01 -0.74 -17.56
N ARG A 105 3.73 -0.88 -18.67
CA ARG A 105 3.51 -0.11 -19.90
C ARG A 105 2.37 -0.68 -20.76
N LEU A 106 1.87 -1.86 -20.42
CA LEU A 106 0.82 -2.55 -21.15
C LEU A 106 -0.55 -2.28 -20.52
N ASP A 107 -1.58 -2.10 -21.35
CA ASP A 107 -2.95 -1.87 -20.89
C ASP A 107 -3.72 -3.19 -20.72
N TYR A 108 -3.35 -3.97 -19.69
CA TYR A 108 -4.03 -5.23 -19.36
C TYR A 108 -4.58 -5.24 -17.92
N PRO A 109 -5.54 -4.35 -17.60
CA PRO A 109 -6.04 -4.16 -16.25
C PRO A 109 -6.66 -5.42 -15.65
N GLU A 110 -7.32 -6.26 -16.46
CA GLU A 110 -7.91 -7.51 -15.97
C GLU A 110 -6.87 -8.55 -15.56
N ILE A 111 -5.80 -8.70 -16.34
CA ILE A 111 -4.69 -9.60 -16.03
C ILE A 111 -3.99 -9.13 -14.75
N PHE A 112 -3.78 -7.83 -14.61
CA PHE A 112 -3.16 -7.26 -13.43
C PHE A 112 -4.05 -7.33 -12.20
N ARG A 113 -5.37 -7.21 -12.35
CA ARG A 113 -6.31 -7.46 -11.25
C ARG A 113 -6.17 -8.89 -10.73
N VAL A 114 -6.18 -9.88 -11.62
CA VAL A 114 -6.00 -11.30 -11.24
C VAL A 114 -4.63 -11.53 -10.61
N LYS A 115 -3.56 -10.96 -11.17
CA LYS A 115 -2.20 -11.07 -10.58
C LYS A 115 -2.10 -10.42 -9.20
N ASN A 116 -2.68 -9.25 -8.99
CA ASN A 116 -2.66 -8.58 -7.67
C ASN A 116 -3.42 -9.39 -6.62
N LEU A 117 -4.59 -9.93 -6.98
CA LEU A 117 -5.34 -10.84 -6.11
C LEU A 117 -4.50 -12.08 -5.78
N GLN A 118 -3.93 -12.74 -6.80
CA GLN A 118 -3.08 -13.91 -6.62
C GLN A 118 -1.89 -13.61 -5.70
N LEU A 119 -1.23 -12.46 -5.86
CA LEU A 119 -0.10 -12.05 -5.03
C LEU A 119 -0.55 -11.87 -3.58
N LEU A 120 -1.70 -11.22 -3.35
CA LEU A 120 -2.25 -11.04 -2.01
C LEU A 120 -2.57 -12.38 -1.34
N PHE A 121 -3.17 -13.34 -2.06
CA PHE A 121 -3.45 -14.70 -1.56
C PHE A 121 -2.22 -15.60 -1.41
N THR A 122 -1.08 -15.24 -2.02
CA THR A 122 0.17 -16.01 -1.88
C THR A 122 1.03 -15.47 -0.73
N VAL A 123 0.90 -14.18 -0.41
CA VAL A 123 1.68 -13.49 0.62
C VAL A 123 1.01 -13.54 2.00
N TYR A 124 -0.33 -13.69 2.06
CA TYR A 124 -1.11 -13.94 3.28
C TYR A 124 -1.58 -15.38 3.36
#